data_AF-A0A7J4KMI0-F1
#
_entry.id   AF-A0A7J4KMI0-F1
#
_cell.length_a   1.000
_cell.length_b   1.000
_cell.length_c   1.000
_cell.angle_alpha   90.00
_cell.angle_beta   90.00
_cell.angle_gamma   90.00
#
_symmetry.space_group_name_H-M   'P 1'
#
loop_
_entity.id
_entity.type
_entity.pdbx_description
1 polymer ?
#
loop_
_entity_poly.entity_id
_entity_poly.type
_entity_poly.pdbx_seq_one_letter_code
_entity_poly.pdbx_strand_id
1 'polypeptide(L)'
;MWQSYSRGYFGITRIAGVCGMFLPVVVFTSLGFSIASSPWFTWTQHALSDFGIQENTALLFNYGMIISGLLALVFSIGLMKILVNKLGAYVLALSSLALVGIGIFPETIFTLHFLTSASFFILLAVGLLIIGVTSGYNIFERKIGLLAMALVVIAL
;
A
#
# COMPACT_ATOMS: atom_id res chain seq x y z
N MET A 1 -34.13 0.87 -13.18
CA MET A 1 -33.23 -0.13 -12.54
C MET A 1 -31.76 0.02 -12.95
N TRP A 2 -31.44 0.32 -14.22
CA TRP A 2 -30.06 0.53 -14.71
C TRP A 2 -29.30 1.74 -14.14
N GLN A 3 -29.98 2.83 -13.79
CA GLN A 3 -29.34 4.05 -13.26
C GLN A 3 -28.82 3.92 -11.82
N SER A 4 -29.34 2.97 -11.03
CA SER A 4 -28.87 2.76 -9.65
C SER A 4 -27.55 1.97 -9.62
N TYR A 5 -27.39 1.03 -10.58
CA TYR A 5 -26.21 0.19 -10.70
C TYR A 5 -24.97 1.00 -11.12
N SER A 6 -25.11 1.96 -12.05
CA SER A 6 -23.99 2.80 -12.48
C SER A 6 -23.54 3.83 -11.44
N ARG A 7 -24.46 4.36 -10.61
CA ARG A 7 -24.13 5.29 -9.53
C ARG A 7 -23.25 4.67 -8.45
N GLY A 8 -23.51 3.42 -8.06
CA GLY A 8 -22.73 2.71 -7.05
C GLY A 8 -21.27 2.48 -7.48
N TYR A 9 -21.07 2.07 -8.73
CA TYR A 9 -19.73 1.88 -9.32
C TYR A 9 -18.95 3.20 -9.40
N PHE A 10 -19.62 4.31 -9.70
CA PHE A 10 -18.99 5.62 -9.76
C PHE A 10 -18.63 6.17 -8.36
N GLY A 11 -19.42 5.84 -7.34
CA GLY A 11 -19.14 6.21 -5.96
C GLY A 11 -17.89 5.54 -5.41
N ILE A 12 -17.79 4.21 -5.57
CA ILE A 12 -16.66 3.43 -5.03
C ILE A 12 -15.33 3.79 -5.70
N THR A 13 -15.30 4.05 -7.01
CA THR A 13 -14.07 4.43 -7.71
C THR A 13 -13.57 5.81 -7.31
N ARG A 14 -14.48 6.77 -7.05
CA ARG A 14 -14.11 8.08 -6.52
C ARG A 14 -13.51 7.98 -5.12
N ILE A 15 -14.15 7.22 -4.22
CA ILE A 15 -13.64 7.00 -2.86
C ILE A 15 -12.26 6.33 -2.92
N ALA A 16 -12.13 5.28 -3.74
CA ALA A 16 -10.86 4.58 -3.94
C ALA A 16 -9.75 5.51 -4.45
N GLY A 17 -10.05 6.38 -5.43
CA GLY A 17 -9.09 7.38 -5.92
C GLY A 17 -8.63 8.35 -4.84
N VAL A 18 -9.54 8.82 -3.98
CA VAL A 18 -9.20 9.65 -2.81
C VAL A 18 -8.32 8.89 -1.84
N CYS A 19 -8.64 7.63 -1.51
CA CYS A 19 -7.81 6.79 -0.66
C CYS A 19 -6.38 6.62 -1.22
N GLY A 20 -6.25 6.37 -2.53
CA GLY A 20 -4.95 6.26 -3.19
C GLY A 20 -4.14 7.57 -3.16
N MET A 21 -4.79 8.73 -3.22
CA MET A 21 -4.14 10.04 -3.12
C MET A 21 -3.62 10.33 -1.70
N PHE A 22 -4.37 9.94 -0.66
CA PHE A 22 -3.97 10.16 0.73
C PHE A 22 -2.99 9.11 1.26
N LEU A 23 -2.92 7.92 0.64
CA LEU A 23 -1.98 6.86 1.01
C LEU A 23 -0.53 7.36 1.18
N PRO A 24 0.12 8.01 0.19
CA PRO A 24 1.50 8.48 0.35
C PRO A 24 1.62 9.53 1.45
N VAL A 25 0.60 10.36 1.66
CA VAL A 25 0.60 11.36 2.74
C VAL A 25 0.71 10.65 4.08
N VAL A 26 -0.17 9.67 4.35
CA VAL A 26 -0.18 8.95 5.64
C VAL A 26 1.11 8.17 5.86
N VAL A 27 1.59 7.44 4.85
CA VAL A 27 2.85 6.67 4.95
C VAL A 27 4.02 7.59 5.24
N PHE A 28 4.24 8.63 4.43
CA PHE A 28 5.42 9.49 4.56
C PHE A 28 5.38 10.38 5.79
N THR A 29 4.20 10.84 6.24
CA THR A 29 4.12 11.57 7.51
C THR A 29 4.46 10.66 8.68
N SER A 30 3.88 9.44 8.72
CA SER A 30 4.11 8.51 9.83
C SER A 30 5.58 8.09 9.91
N LEU A 31 6.20 7.76 8.77
CA LEU A 31 7.62 7.44 8.69
C LEU A 31 8.51 8.64 8.98
N GLY A 32 8.23 9.80 8.37
CA GLY A 32 9.04 11.00 8.50
C GLY A 32 9.11 11.50 9.95
N PHE A 33 7.98 11.52 10.65
CA PHE A 33 7.95 11.88 12.07
C PHE A 33 8.65 10.83 12.95
N SER A 34 8.50 9.54 12.64
CA SER A 34 9.19 8.47 13.38
C SER A 34 10.71 8.59 13.25
N ILE A 35 11.21 8.84 12.04
CA ILE A 35 12.63 9.09 11.76
C ILE A 35 13.09 10.37 12.49
N ALA A 36 12.35 11.47 12.37
CA ALA A 36 12.71 12.74 13.00
C ALA A 36 12.77 12.66 14.54
N SER A 37 11.98 11.76 15.13
CA SER A 37 11.92 11.53 16.58
C SER A 37 12.92 10.47 17.08
N SER A 38 13.78 9.94 16.19
CA SER A 38 14.66 8.80 16.48
C SER A 38 16.12 9.12 16.15
N PRO A 39 16.86 9.85 17.01
CA PRO A 39 18.27 10.18 16.78
C PRO A 39 19.20 8.97 16.68
N TRP A 40 18.77 7.81 17.19
CA TRP A 40 19.47 6.54 17.12
C TRP A 40 19.36 5.88 15.73
N PHE A 41 18.40 6.30 14.89
CA PHE A 41 18.14 5.65 13.61
C PHE A 41 19.30 5.82 12.62
N THR A 42 19.80 4.70 12.10
CA THR A 42 20.78 4.69 11.01
C THR A 42 20.36 3.72 9.93
N TRP A 43 20.30 4.20 8.67
CA TRP A 43 19.78 3.45 7.52
C TRP A 43 20.50 2.12 7.25
N THR A 44 21.77 2.00 7.65
CA THR A 44 22.58 0.81 7.37
C THR A 44 22.51 -0.25 8.47
N GLN A 45 21.99 0.08 9.66
CA GLN A 45 21.96 -0.81 10.81
C GLN A 45 20.56 -1.14 11.29
N HIS A 46 19.57 -0.30 10.97
CA HIS A 46 18.24 -0.36 11.57
C HIS A 46 17.17 -0.43 10.48
N ALA A 47 16.15 -1.25 10.73
CA ALA A 47 15.00 -1.36 9.86
C ALA A 47 14.00 -0.24 10.18
N LEU A 48 13.19 0.17 9.20
CA LEU A 48 12.08 1.09 9.47
C LEU A 48 11.07 0.49 10.46
N SER A 49 10.95 -0.84 10.51
CA SER A 49 10.08 -1.56 11.45
C SER A 49 10.49 -1.40 12.91
N ASP A 50 11.75 -1.03 13.20
CA ASP A 50 12.23 -0.79 14.56
C ASP A 50 11.44 0.34 15.23
N PHE A 51 10.89 1.29 14.45
CA PHE A 51 9.99 2.32 15.00
C PHE A 51 8.72 1.72 15.60
N GLY A 52 8.27 0.57 15.14
CA GLY A 52 7.08 -0.13 15.62
C GLY A 52 7.21 -0.68 17.05
N ILE A 53 8.41 -0.68 17.64
CA ILE A 53 8.66 -1.19 18.99
C ILE A 53 9.17 -0.12 19.98
N GLN A 54 9.56 1.06 19.50
CA GLN A 54 10.04 2.13 20.38
C GLN A 54 8.88 2.92 20.98
N GLU A 55 8.88 3.15 22.29
CA GLU A 55 7.77 3.78 23.02
C GLU A 55 7.29 5.10 22.39
N ASN A 56 8.23 5.93 21.93
CA ASN A 56 7.95 7.24 21.36
C ASN A 56 7.45 7.24 19.91
N THR A 57 7.64 6.14 19.15
CA THR A 57 7.29 6.07 17.73
C THR A 57 6.36 4.91 17.36
N ALA A 58 6.20 3.91 18.22
CA ALA A 58 5.44 2.69 17.98
C ALA A 58 3.98 2.99 17.62
N LEU A 59 3.32 3.87 18.37
CA LEU A 59 1.93 4.24 18.05
C LEU A 59 1.83 4.87 16.66
N LEU A 60 2.67 5.87 16.37
CA LEU A 60 2.60 6.59 15.11
C LEU A 60 2.94 5.68 13.92
N PHE A 61 4.00 4.89 14.04
CA PHE A 61 4.42 3.96 12.99
C PHE A 61 3.37 2.87 12.75
N ASN A 62 2.96 2.14 13.80
CA ASN A 62 2.08 0.99 13.66
C ASN A 62 0.69 1.40 13.16
N TYR A 63 0.08 2.45 13.72
CA TYR A 63 -1.19 2.95 13.21
C TYR A 63 -1.05 3.58 11.82
N GLY A 64 0.09 4.21 11.53
CA GLY A 64 0.42 4.69 10.18
C GLY A 64 0.37 3.56 9.15
N MET A 65 0.99 2.41 9.46
CA MET A 65 0.97 1.23 8.58
C MET A 65 -0.44 0.65 8.45
N ILE A 66 -1.19 0.51 9.54
CA ILE A 66 -2.58 0.03 9.53
C ILE A 66 -3.46 0.92 8.66
N ILE A 67 -3.46 2.24 8.89
CA ILE A 67 -4.29 3.18 8.13
C ILE A 67 -3.90 3.16 6.65
N SER A 68 -2.59 3.13 6.35
CA SER A 68 -2.08 3.06 4.98
C SER A 68 -2.51 1.77 4.27
N GLY A 69 -2.45 0.63 4.96
CA GLY A 69 -2.95 -0.65 4.46
C GLY A 69 -4.46 -0.63 4.18
N LEU A 70 -5.26 -0.03 5.05
CA LEU A 70 -6.70 0.12 4.81
C LEU A 70 -7.00 1.04 3.62
N LEU A 71 -6.29 2.16 3.48
CA LEU A 71 -6.42 3.04 2.32
C LEU A 71 -6.01 2.34 1.02
N ALA A 72 -4.91 1.58 1.05
CA ALA A 72 -4.45 0.77 -0.07
C ALA A 72 -5.45 -0.33 -0.45
N LEU A 73 -6.12 -0.94 0.54
CA LEU A 73 -7.15 -1.94 0.30
C LEU A 73 -8.34 -1.32 -0.45
N VAL A 74 -8.84 -0.16 0.00
CA VAL A 74 -9.93 0.54 -0.70
C VAL A 74 -9.50 0.97 -2.10
N PHE A 75 -8.27 1.44 -2.26
CA PHE A 75 -7.70 1.78 -3.58
C PHE A 75 -7.64 0.58 -4.52
N SER A 76 -7.14 -0.57 -4.05
CA SER A 76 -7.06 -1.80 -4.85
C SER A 76 -8.43 -2.32 -5.28
N ILE A 77 -9.46 -2.21 -4.43
CA ILE A 77 -10.85 -2.50 -4.79
C ILE A 77 -11.32 -1.58 -5.93
N GLY A 78 -10.95 -0.30 -5.91
CA GLY A 78 -11.21 0.63 -7.01
C GLY A 78 -10.54 0.20 -8.31
N LEU A 79 -9.28 -0.24 -8.26
CA LEU A 79 -8.56 -0.77 -9.42
C LEU A 79 -9.25 -2.00 -10.02
N MET A 80 -9.82 -2.90 -9.21
CA MET A 80 -10.60 -4.06 -9.71
C MET A 80 -11.84 -3.65 -10.53
N LYS A 81 -12.35 -2.42 -10.35
CA LYS A 81 -13.49 -1.89 -11.11
C LYS A 81 -13.07 -1.19 -12.40
N ILE A 82 -11.83 -0.74 -12.47
CA ILE A 82 -11.31 0.09 -13.56
C ILE A 82 -10.52 -0.75 -14.56
N LEU A 83 -9.64 -1.64 -14.07
CA LEU A 83 -8.76 -2.42 -14.91
C LEU A 83 -9.52 -3.59 -15.56
N VAL A 84 -9.27 -3.80 -16.85
CA VAL A 84 -9.73 -5.00 -17.56
C VAL A 84 -9.08 -6.25 -16.95
N ASN A 85 -7.75 -6.26 -16.77
CA ASN A 85 -7.06 -7.32 -16.04
C ASN A 85 -6.94 -6.98 -14.55
N LYS A 86 -7.64 -7.75 -13.72
CA LYS A 86 -7.77 -7.49 -12.27
C LYS A 86 -6.74 -8.22 -11.42
N LEU A 87 -5.92 -9.09 -12.02
CA LEU A 87 -5.00 -9.95 -11.27
C LEU A 87 -4.06 -9.12 -10.40
N GLY A 88 -3.44 -8.08 -10.96
CA GLY A 88 -2.56 -7.20 -10.20
C GLY A 88 -3.27 -6.43 -9.09
N ALA A 89 -4.54 -6.04 -9.30
CA ALA A 89 -5.35 -5.41 -8.26
C ALA A 89 -5.68 -6.36 -7.09
N TYR A 90 -5.93 -7.65 -7.36
CA TYR A 90 -6.09 -8.65 -6.30
C TYR A 90 -4.80 -8.87 -5.52
N VAL A 91 -3.66 -8.93 -6.20
CA VAL A 91 -2.35 -9.05 -5.54
C VAL A 91 -2.06 -7.82 -4.68
N LEU A 92 -2.37 -6.60 -5.16
CA LEU A 92 -2.27 -5.38 -4.36
C LEU A 92 -3.20 -5.39 -3.14
N ALA A 93 -4.39 -5.96 -3.25
CA ALA A 93 -5.28 -6.12 -2.09
C ALA A 93 -4.63 -7.03 -1.03
N LEU A 94 -4.00 -8.14 -1.41
CA LEU A 94 -3.26 -8.99 -0.48
C LEU A 94 -2.05 -8.28 0.12
N SER A 95 -1.30 -7.53 -0.68
CA SER A 95 -0.20 -6.68 -0.20
C SER A 95 -0.71 -5.67 0.84
N SER A 96 -1.86 -5.03 0.61
CA SER A 96 -2.44 -4.07 1.56
C SER A 96 -2.82 -4.69 2.90
N LEU A 97 -3.32 -5.94 2.91
CA LEU A 97 -3.59 -6.69 4.13
C LEU A 97 -2.30 -7.05 4.87
N ALA A 98 -1.24 -7.39 4.13
CA ALA A 98 0.07 -7.62 4.72
C ALA A 98 0.63 -6.34 5.37
N LEU A 99 0.43 -5.16 4.75
CA LEU A 99 0.80 -3.87 5.35
C LEU A 99 0.04 -3.57 6.65
N VAL A 100 -1.25 -3.91 6.72
CA VAL A 100 -2.00 -3.88 7.99
C VAL A 100 -1.37 -4.83 9.01
N GLY A 101 -0.98 -6.02 8.57
CA GLY A 101 -0.26 -7.01 9.38
C GLY A 101 1.03 -6.45 10.00
N ILE A 102 1.84 -5.70 9.25
CA ILE A 102 3.07 -5.06 9.75
C ILE A 102 2.78 -4.18 10.97
N GLY A 103 1.69 -3.39 10.94
CA GLY A 103 1.32 -2.54 12.07
C GLY A 103 0.65 -3.29 13.23
N ILE A 104 0.01 -4.43 12.97
CA ILE A 104 -0.61 -5.27 14.02
C ILE A 104 0.43 -6.13 14.75
N PHE A 105 1.46 -6.59 14.03
CA PHE A 105 2.51 -7.45 14.56
C PHE A 105 3.83 -6.68 14.59
N PRO A 106 4.13 -5.92 15.66
CA PRO A 106 5.44 -5.32 15.84
C PRO A 106 6.56 -6.36 15.88
N GLU A 107 7.79 -5.90 15.72
CA GLU A 107 8.99 -6.75 15.63
C GLU A 107 9.25 -7.62 16.88
N THR A 108 8.59 -7.30 18.00
CA THR A 108 8.54 -8.17 19.20
C THR A 108 7.96 -9.56 18.91
N ILE A 109 7.13 -9.70 17.87
CA ILE A 109 6.60 -10.99 17.38
C ILE A 109 7.25 -11.31 16.03
N PHE A 110 8.57 -11.53 16.07
CA PHE A 110 9.44 -11.64 14.89
C PHE A 110 8.86 -12.47 13.74
N THR A 111 8.37 -13.69 14.01
CA THR A 111 7.87 -14.59 12.95
C THR A 111 6.71 -14.00 12.17
N LEU A 112 5.72 -13.40 12.86
CA LEU A 112 4.56 -12.80 12.21
C LEU A 112 4.92 -11.47 11.54
N HIS A 113 5.78 -10.68 12.19
CA HIS A 113 6.29 -9.44 11.61
C HIS A 113 7.04 -9.71 10.30
N PHE A 114 7.98 -10.64 10.31
CA PHE A 114 8.75 -11.03 9.14
C PHE A 114 7.86 -11.53 8.00
N LEU A 115 6.90 -12.42 8.31
CA LEU A 115 6.00 -12.96 7.29
C LEU A 115 5.14 -11.87 6.64
N THR A 116 4.58 -10.97 7.44
CA THR A 116 3.75 -9.87 6.94
C THR A 116 4.57 -8.84 6.18
N SER A 117 5.75 -8.47 6.67
CA SER A 117 6.67 -7.56 6.00
C SER A 117 7.17 -8.10 4.65
N ALA A 118 7.69 -9.33 4.63
CA ALA A 118 8.14 -9.98 3.40
C ALA A 118 7.00 -10.14 2.39
N SER A 119 5.81 -10.55 2.85
CA SER A 119 4.63 -10.66 1.99
C SER A 119 4.24 -9.31 1.41
N PHE A 120 4.25 -8.23 2.20
CA PHE A 120 3.93 -6.90 1.72
C PHE A 120 4.82 -6.48 0.55
N PHE A 121 6.14 -6.53 0.71
CA PHE A 121 7.09 -6.10 -0.32
C PHE A 121 7.03 -6.96 -1.57
N ILE A 122 7.00 -8.29 -1.43
CA ILE A 122 6.93 -9.21 -2.56
C ILE A 122 5.62 -9.01 -3.33
N LEU A 123 4.48 -9.00 -2.63
CA LEU A 123 3.18 -8.85 -3.26
C LEU A 123 2.99 -7.44 -3.86
N LEU A 124 3.55 -6.39 -3.25
CA LEU A 124 3.52 -5.04 -3.80
C LEU A 124 4.24 -5.01 -5.15
N ALA A 125 5.49 -5.50 -5.20
CA ALA A 125 6.30 -5.54 -6.42
C ALA A 125 5.62 -6.38 -7.52
N VAL A 126 5.17 -7.59 -7.18
CA VAL A 126 4.47 -8.48 -8.11
C VAL A 126 3.16 -7.85 -8.61
N GLY A 127 2.36 -7.28 -7.71
CA GLY A 127 1.09 -6.63 -8.05
C GLY A 127 1.27 -5.46 -9.01
N LEU A 128 2.24 -4.58 -8.73
CA LEU A 128 2.57 -3.45 -9.59
C LEU A 128 3.15 -3.90 -10.93
N LEU A 129 4.01 -4.92 -10.97
CA LEU A 129 4.52 -5.49 -12.23
C LEU A 129 3.38 -6.04 -13.10
N ILE A 130 2.44 -6.81 -12.51
CA ILE A 130 1.29 -7.34 -13.23
C ILE A 130 0.44 -6.19 -13.81
N ILE A 131 0.16 -5.14 -13.02
CA ILE A 131 -0.57 -3.96 -13.52
C ILE A 131 0.22 -3.30 -14.65
N GLY A 132 1.53 -3.13 -14.48
CA GLY A 132 2.42 -2.52 -15.46
C GLY A 132 2.39 -3.21 -16.82
N VAL A 133 2.48 -4.53 -16.85
CA VAL A 133 2.55 -5.31 -18.10
C VAL A 133 1.18 -5.56 -18.74
N THR A 134 0.09 -5.55 -17.96
CA THR A 134 -1.25 -5.91 -18.46
C THR A 134 -2.16 -4.71 -18.79
N SER A 135 -1.83 -3.50 -18.32
CA SER A 135 -2.67 -2.30 -18.49
C SER A 135 -2.47 -1.63 -19.86
N GLY A 136 -2.77 -2.34 -20.95
CA GLY A 136 -2.57 -1.88 -22.33
C GLY A 136 -3.85 -1.54 -23.11
N TYR A 137 -5.03 -1.74 -22.52
CA TYR A 137 -6.30 -1.77 -23.27
C TYR A 137 -6.76 -0.40 -23.77
N ASN A 138 -6.48 0.68 -23.03
CA ASN A 138 -6.81 2.05 -23.42
C ASN A 138 -5.77 3.05 -22.89
N ILE A 139 -5.84 4.31 -23.32
CA ILE A 139 -4.85 5.33 -22.93
C ILE A 139 -4.80 5.58 -21.42
N PHE A 140 -5.93 5.42 -20.72
CA PHE A 140 -6.00 5.62 -19.27
C PHE A 140 -5.32 4.47 -18.52
N GLU A 141 -5.62 3.23 -18.88
CA GLU A 141 -4.92 2.06 -18.36
C GLU A 141 -3.43 2.10 -18.64
N ARG A 142 -3.02 2.52 -19.85
CA ARG A 142 -1.59 2.65 -20.19
C ARG A 142 -0.86 3.62 -19.27
N LYS A 143 -1.50 4.73 -18.87
CA LYS A 143 -0.92 5.66 -17.89
C LYS A 143 -0.78 5.02 -16.51
N ILE A 144 -1.78 4.25 -16.07
CA ILE A 144 -1.71 3.50 -14.80
C ILE A 144 -0.58 2.47 -14.86
N GLY A 145 -0.47 1.72 -15.95
CA GLY A 145 0.59 0.73 -16.15
C GLY A 145 1.98 1.36 -16.11
N LEU A 146 2.20 2.47 -16.83
CA LEU A 146 3.48 3.20 -16.79
C LEU A 146 3.82 3.71 -15.40
N LEU A 147 2.83 4.24 -14.67
CA LEU A 147 3.03 4.67 -13.29
C LEU A 147 3.37 3.50 -12.37
N ALA A 148 2.70 2.36 -12.52
CA ALA A 148 3.02 1.15 -11.77
C ALA A 148 4.45 0.66 -12.03
N MET A 149 4.90 0.66 -13.29
CA MET A 149 6.27 0.30 -13.66
C MET A 149 7.30 1.26 -13.04
N ALA A 150 7.03 2.57 -13.06
CA ALA A 150 7.90 3.55 -12.42
C ALA A 150 8.01 3.33 -10.90
N LEU A 151 6.89 3.00 -10.24
CA LEU A 151 6.88 2.70 -8.80
C LEU A 151 7.66 1.42 -8.46
N VAL A 152 7.63 0.38 -9.31
CA VAL A 152 8.45 -0.82 -9.09
C VAL A 152 9.94 -0.49 -9.12
N VAL A 153 10.38 0.34 -10.07
CA VAL A 153 11.80 0.74 -10.18
C VAL A 153 12.26 1.54 -8.96
N ILE A 154 11.36 2.33 -8.35
CA ILE A 154 11.68 3.09 -7.13
C ILE A 154 11.67 2.17 -5.89
N ALA A 155 10.89 1.10 -5.91
CA ALA A 155 10.72 0.19 -4.79
C ALA A 155 11.77 -0.94 -4.73
N LEU A 156 12.56 -1.14 -5.79
CA LEU A 156 13.67 -2.10 -5.90
C LEU A 156 15.02 -1.42 -5.68
#